data_AF-A0A2D8GC59-F1
#
_entry.id   AF-A0A2D8GC59-F1
#
_cell.length_a   1.000
_cell.length_b   1.000
_cell.length_c   1.000
_cell.angle_alpha   90.00
_cell.angle_beta   90.00
_cell.angle_gamma   90.00
#
_symmetry.space_group_name_H-M   'P 1'
#
loop_
_entity.id
_entity.type
_entity.pdbx_description
1 polymer ?
#
loop_
_entity_poly.entity_id
_entity_poly.type
_entity_poly.pdbx_seq_one_letter_code
_entity_poly.pdbx_strand_id
1 'polypeptide(L)'
;MISIKELRKNKETYQKSLARRGEIYDLEHVLQLDSQIRKLKTNASLMRAQRNAASESIGKAKKSGENVSEIILKTRELGNKLKDLETELQNIEEDLLKIMQQI
;
A
#
# COMPACT_ATOMS: atom_id res chain seq x y z
N MET A 1 -10.54 12.74 -16.23
CA MET A 1 -9.94 11.71 -15.36
C MET A 1 -11.04 11.15 -14.47
N ILE A 2 -11.35 9.87 -14.60
CA ILE A 2 -12.29 9.19 -13.70
C ILE A 2 -11.64 9.12 -12.31
N SER A 3 -12.40 9.41 -11.26
CA SER A 3 -11.90 9.24 -9.89
C SER A 3 -12.06 7.78 -9.48
N ILE A 4 -10.99 7.16 -8.95
CA ILE A 4 -11.05 5.79 -8.40
C ILE A 4 -12.10 5.68 -7.27
N LYS A 5 -12.33 6.79 -6.55
CA LYS A 5 -13.36 6.86 -5.50
C LYS A 5 -14.78 6.78 -6.10
N GLU A 6 -15.00 7.41 -7.24
CA GLU A 6 -16.27 7.36 -7.97
C GLU A 6 -16.48 5.99 -8.62
N LEU A 7 -15.42 5.42 -9.21
CA LEU A 7 -15.46 4.09 -9.81
C LEU A 7 -15.85 3.02 -8.78
N ARG A 8 -15.32 3.13 -7.56
CA ARG A 8 -15.66 2.22 -6.45
C ARG A 8 -17.13 2.29 -6.04
N LYS A 9 -17.75 3.47 -6.10
CA LYS A 9 -19.16 3.65 -5.71
C LYS A 9 -20.13 3.29 -6.85
N ASN A 10 -19.74 3.58 -8.08
CA ASN A 10 -20.63 3.62 -9.23
C ASN A 10 -20.15 2.74 -10.41
N LYS A 11 -19.50 1.60 -10.12
CA LYS A 11 -18.90 0.69 -11.13
C LYS A 11 -19.83 0.40 -12.30
N GLU A 12 -21.08 0.01 -12.03
CA GLU A 12 -22.04 -0.36 -13.06
C GLU A 12 -22.37 0.80 -14.02
N THR A 13 -22.47 2.01 -13.48
CA THR A 13 -22.72 3.23 -14.26
C THR A 13 -21.56 3.51 -15.21
N TYR A 14 -20.33 3.38 -14.73
CA TYR A 14 -19.13 3.52 -15.56
C TYR A 14 -19.03 2.42 -16.61
N GLN A 15 -19.31 1.17 -16.24
CA GLN A 15 -19.29 0.04 -17.17
C GLN A 15 -20.27 0.22 -18.32
N LYS A 16 -21.50 0.68 -18.03
CA LYS A 16 -22.51 1.00 -19.06
C LYS A 16 -22.09 2.18 -19.93
N SER A 17 -21.46 3.21 -19.35
CA SER A 17 -20.98 4.38 -20.07
C SER A 17 -19.84 4.04 -21.05
N LEU A 18 -18.89 3.21 -20.61
CA LEU A 18 -17.76 2.76 -21.42
C LEU A 18 -18.21 1.81 -22.54
N ALA A 19 -19.13 0.88 -22.24
CA ALA A 19 -19.72 0.00 -23.24
C ALA A 19 -20.43 0.77 -24.36
N ARG A 20 -21.09 1.90 -24.04
CA ARG A 20 -21.71 2.79 -25.06
C ARG A 20 -20.68 3.45 -25.99
N ARG A 21 -19.44 3.62 -25.53
CA ARG A 21 -18.33 4.14 -26.36
C ARG A 21 -17.63 3.05 -27.18
N GLY A 22 -18.06 1.79 -27.04
CA GLY A 22 -17.41 0.64 -27.67
C GLY A 22 -16.11 0.21 -26.96
N GLU A 23 -15.81 0.78 -25.79
CA GLU A 23 -14.59 0.48 -25.04
C GLU A 23 -14.91 -0.46 -23.89
N ILE A 24 -14.21 -1.60 -23.85
CA ILE A 24 -14.34 -2.60 -22.79
C ILE A 24 -13.07 -2.52 -21.94
N TYR A 25 -13.20 -1.95 -20.74
CA TYR A 25 -12.14 -1.95 -19.74
C TYR A 25 -12.46 -2.91 -18.62
N ASP A 26 -11.43 -3.56 -18.09
CA ASP A 26 -11.55 -4.40 -16.92
C ASP A 26 -11.60 -3.55 -15.63
N LEU A 27 -12.78 -2.99 -15.37
CA LEU A 27 -13.04 -2.23 -14.14
C LEU A 27 -12.94 -3.10 -12.88
N GLU A 28 -13.07 -4.44 -13.01
CA GLU A 28 -12.88 -5.35 -11.88
C GLU A 28 -11.40 -5.40 -11.49
N HIS A 29 -10.51 -5.54 -12.46
CA HIS A 29 -9.07 -5.48 -12.23
C HIS A 29 -8.63 -4.16 -11.58
N VAL A 30 -9.17 -3.03 -12.04
CA VAL A 30 -8.92 -1.71 -11.43
C VAL A 30 -9.32 -1.67 -9.95
N LEU A 31 -10.48 -2.22 -9.61
CA LEU A 31 -10.95 -2.26 -8.22
C LEU A 31 -10.15 -3.23 -7.35
N GLN A 32 -9.64 -4.32 -7.93
CA GLN A 32 -8.73 -5.25 -7.25
C GLN A 32 -7.40 -4.56 -6.90
N LEU A 33 -6.78 -3.84 -7.84
CA LEU A 33 -5.57 -3.07 -7.59
C LEU A 33 -5.79 -2.00 -6.51
N ASP A 34 -6.89 -1.24 -6.57
CA ASP A 34 -7.26 -0.28 -5.53
C ASP A 34 -7.46 -0.92 -4.14
N SER A 35 -8.01 -2.14 -4.10
CA SER A 35 -8.13 -2.90 -2.85
C SER A 35 -6.76 -3.32 -2.30
N GLN A 36 -5.86 -3.80 -3.16
CA GLN A 36 -4.49 -4.17 -2.79
C GLN A 36 -3.71 -2.96 -2.27
N ILE A 37 -3.74 -1.82 -2.98
CA ILE A 37 -3.09 -0.57 -2.56
C ILE A 37 -3.55 -0.15 -1.16
N ARG A 38 -4.85 -0.21 -0.88
CA ARG A 38 -5.38 0.15 0.45
C ARG A 38 -4.86 -0.79 1.53
N LYS A 39 -4.85 -2.11 1.28
CA LYS A 39 -4.29 -3.09 2.22
C LYS A 39 -2.80 -2.85 2.47
N LEU A 40 -2.01 -2.64 1.41
CA LEU A 40 -0.59 -2.36 1.51
C LEU A 40 -0.32 -1.06 2.26
N LYS A 41 -1.08 0.01 2.02
CA LYS A 41 -0.96 1.26 2.79
C LYS A 41 -1.21 1.06 4.28
N THR A 42 -2.24 0.31 4.64
CA THR A 42 -2.54 -0.04 6.03
C THR A 42 -1.38 -0.83 6.64
N ASN A 43 -0.89 -1.87 5.96
CA ASN A 43 0.23 -2.69 6.42
C ASN A 43 1.51 -1.86 6.59
N ALA A 44 1.86 -1.02 5.62
CA ALA A 44 3.00 -0.10 5.69
C ALA A 44 2.89 0.81 6.91
N SER A 45 1.71 1.37 7.18
CA SER A 45 1.46 2.21 8.35
C SER A 45 1.67 1.46 9.66
N LEU A 46 1.15 0.23 9.77
CA LEU A 46 1.34 -0.62 10.94
C LEU A 46 2.81 -0.97 11.17
N MET A 47 3.53 -1.33 10.10
CA MET A 47 4.96 -1.66 10.18
C MET A 47 5.81 -0.45 10.55
N ARG A 48 5.49 0.75 10.05
CA ARG A 48 6.15 2.00 10.47
C ARG A 48 5.96 2.24 11.96
N ALA A 49 4.73 2.07 12.46
CA ALA A 49 4.44 2.21 13.89
C ALA A 49 5.22 1.20 14.74
N GLN A 50 5.26 -0.07 14.33
CA GLN A 50 6.03 -1.12 15.00
C GLN A 50 7.53 -0.82 15.02
N ARG A 51 8.11 -0.40 13.88
CA ARG A 51 9.53 -0.02 13.78
C ARG A 51 9.88 1.15 14.70
N ASN A 52 9.02 2.18 14.74
CA ASN A 52 9.24 3.34 15.59
C ASN A 52 9.18 2.96 17.08
N ALA A 53 8.18 2.18 17.49
CA ALA A 53 8.05 1.67 18.87
C ALA A 53 9.24 0.78 19.28
N ALA A 54 9.73 -0.07 18.37
CA ALA A 54 10.93 -0.89 18.60
C ALA A 54 12.18 -0.01 18.75
N SER A 55 12.33 1.03 17.93
CA SER A 55 13.45 1.97 17.99
C SER A 55 13.47 2.75 19.32
N GLU A 56 12.32 3.19 19.81
CA GLU A 56 12.19 3.82 21.12
C GLU A 56 12.55 2.86 22.26
N SER A 57 12.06 1.61 22.18
CA SER A 57 12.37 0.56 23.17
C SER A 57 13.87 0.28 23.23
N ILE A 58 14.56 0.21 22.09
CA ILE A 58 16.03 0.07 22.03
C ILE A 58 16.71 1.24 22.74
N GLY A 59 16.26 2.47 22.51
CA GLY A 59 16.83 3.66 23.15
C GLY A 59 16.69 3.63 24.68
N LYS A 60 15.55 3.15 25.19
CA LYS A 60 15.31 2.97 26.63
C LYS A 60 16.19 1.85 27.21
N ALA A 61 16.21 0.69 26.58
CA ALA A 61 16.98 -0.47 27.02
C ALA A 61 18.51 -0.22 27.01
N LYS A 62 19.02 0.54 26.03
CA LYS A 62 20.43 0.98 26.02
C LYS A 62 20.77 1.86 27.22
N LYS A 63 19.83 2.71 27.67
CA LYS A 63 20.03 3.57 28.85
C LYS A 63 19.98 2.79 30.16
N SER A 64 19.22 1.68 30.22
CA SER A 64 19.19 0.78 31.39
C SER A 64 20.34 -0.22 31.42
N GLY A 65 21.23 -0.23 30.41
CA GLY A 65 22.37 -1.15 30.34
C GLY A 65 21.99 -2.57 29.86
N GLU A 66 20.80 -2.74 29.30
CA GLU A 66 20.33 -4.02 28.77
C GLU A 66 20.96 -4.36 27.41
N ASN A 67 21.08 -5.65 27.13
CA ASN A 67 21.53 -6.13 25.81
C ASN A 67 20.40 -6.02 24.79
N VAL A 68 20.58 -5.14 23.80
CA VAL A 68 19.58 -4.85 22.75
C VAL A 68 19.91 -5.45 21.39
N SER A 69 20.93 -6.32 21.30
CA SER A 69 21.47 -6.82 20.03
C SER A 69 20.39 -7.51 19.19
N GLU A 70 19.57 -8.37 19.80
CA GLU A 70 18.46 -9.05 19.12
C GLU A 70 17.35 -8.08 18.67
N ILE A 71 17.04 -7.07 19.49
CA ILE A 71 15.99 -6.10 19.17
C ILE A 71 16.43 -5.22 17.99
N ILE A 72 17.72 -4.86 17.94
CA ILE A 72 18.31 -4.13 16.81
C ILE A 72 18.20 -4.95 15.52
N LEU A 73 18.53 -6.24 15.57
CA LEU A 73 18.42 -7.13 14.40
C LEU A 73 16.97 -7.22 13.90
N LYS A 74 16.01 -7.50 14.78
CA LYS A 74 14.57 -7.55 14.44
C LYS A 74 14.06 -6.22 13.88
N THR A 75 14.53 -5.09 14.42
CA THR A 75 14.15 -3.75 13.94
C THR A 75 14.71 -3.47 12.55
N ARG A 76 15.92 -3.95 12.26
CA ARG A 76 16.52 -3.86 10.91
C ARG A 76 15.75 -4.70 9.90
N GLU A 77 15.36 -5.93 10.27
CA GLU A 77 14.53 -6.78 9.42
C GLU A 77 13.16 -6.16 9.14
N LEU A 78 12.52 -5.54 10.14
CA LEU A 78 11.29 -4.78 9.96
C LEU A 78 11.48 -3.62 8.97
N GLY A 79 12.62 -2.92 9.04
CA GLY A 79 12.97 -1.86 8.10
C GLY A 79 13.10 -2.36 6.66
N ASN A 80 13.75 -3.51 6.46
CA ASN A 80 13.88 -4.11 5.13
C ASN A 80 12.52 -4.53 4.57
N LYS A 81 11.72 -5.26 5.35
CA LYS A 81 10.37 -5.69 4.93
C LYS A 81 9.46 -4.50 4.62
N LEU A 82 9.57 -3.41 5.39
CA LEU A 82 8.83 -2.18 5.11
C LEU A 82 9.23 -1.58 3.76
N LYS A 83 10.53 -1.55 3.44
CA LYS A 83 11.03 -1.04 2.16
C LYS A 83 10.54 -1.88 0.97
N ASP A 84 10.55 -3.21 1.12
CA ASP A 84 10.04 -4.11 0.09
C ASP A 84 8.55 -3.87 -0.17
N LEU A 85 7.76 -3.73 0.92
CA LEU A 85 6.33 -3.44 0.85
C LEU A 85 6.05 -2.06 0.25
N GLU A 86 6.84 -1.04 0.58
CA GLU A 86 6.74 0.30 -0.03
C GLU A 86 7.04 0.27 -1.53
N THR A 87 8.00 -0.56 -1.95
CA THR A 87 8.33 -0.75 -3.37
C THR A 87 7.19 -1.46 -4.11
N GLU A 88 6.64 -2.52 -3.53
CA GLU A 88 5.46 -3.20 -4.08
C GLU A 88 4.26 -2.26 -4.20
N LEU A 89 4.00 -1.46 -3.16
CA LEU A 89 2.95 -0.46 -3.16
C LEU A 89 3.14 0.54 -4.31
N GLN A 90 4.36 1.06 -4.50
CA GLN A 90 4.64 2.01 -5.57
C GLN A 90 4.37 1.39 -6.94
N ASN A 91 4.82 0.16 -7.19
CA ASN A 91 4.61 -0.52 -8.47
C ASN A 91 3.10 -0.67 -8.78
N ILE A 92 2.31 -1.09 -7.79
CA ILE A 92 0.86 -1.27 -7.98
C ILE A 92 0.15 0.08 -8.16
N GLU A 93 0.59 1.14 -7.48
CA GLU A 93 0.07 2.49 -7.69
C GLU A 93 0.36 3.01 -9.10
N GLU A 94 1.56 2.76 -9.61
CA GLU A 94 1.94 3.12 -10.98
C GLU A 94 1.11 2.33 -12.01
N ASP A 95 0.89 1.04 -11.79
CA ASP A 95 0.08 0.22 -12.69
C ASP A 95 -1.40 0.63 -12.67
N LEU A 96 -1.96 0.90 -11.49
CA LEU A 96 -3.30 1.48 -11.38
C LEU A 96 -3.39 2.82 -12.12
N LEU A 97 -2.40 3.70 -11.96
CA LEU A 97 -2.37 5.00 -12.61
C LEU A 97 -2.33 4.87 -14.13
N LYS A 98 -1.52 3.95 -14.67
CA LYS A 98 -1.46 3.69 -16.12
C LYS A 98 -2.81 3.23 -16.66
N ILE A 99 -3.47 2.29 -15.99
CA ILE A 99 -4.79 1.80 -16.41
C ILE A 99 -5.80 2.96 -16.35
N MET A 100 -5.79 3.76 -15.29
CA MET A 100 -6.70 4.90 -15.14
C MET A 100 -6.48 6.03 -16.15
N GLN A 101 -5.32 6.13 -16.77
CA GLN A 101 -5.06 7.09 -17.86
C GLN A 101 -5.62 6.60 -19.20
N GLN A 102 -5.83 5.29 -19.35
CA GLN A 102 -6.38 4.69 -20.55
C GLN A 102 -7.92 4.74 -20.58
N ILE A 103 -8.57 4.89 -19.41
CA ILE A 103 -10.05 4.96 -19.25
C ILE A 103 -10.55 6.42 -19.22
#